data_AF-A0A1F9ZAM0-F1
#
_entry.id   AF-A0A1F9ZAM0-F1
#
_cell.length_a   1.000
_cell.length_b   1.000
_cell.length_c   1.000
_cell.angle_alpha   90.00
_cell.angle_beta   90.00
_cell.angle_gamma   90.00
#
_symmetry.space_group_name_H-M   'P 1'
#
loop_
_entity.id
_entity.type
_entity.pdbx_description
1 polymer ?
#
loop_
_entity_poly.entity_id
_entity_poly.type
_entity_poly.pdbx_seq_one_letter_code
_entity_poly.pdbx_strand_id
1 'polypeptide(L)'
;MDVLTMILVALAGAASVLLALVGLPKLLEMHGDLPYDSVGSRLVAWSAFAALMVAIASLAGGLGWNATMWAAALLFLGFAALWDVYDLITRRIPRGRRPDS
;
A
#
# COMPACT_ATOMS: atom_id res chain seq x y z
N MET A 1 -16.86 -18.51 -3.92
CA MET A 1 -16.20 -17.90 -2.75
C MET A 1 -17.26 -17.72 -1.67
N ASP A 2 -17.03 -18.21 -0.46
CA ASP A 2 -17.92 -18.03 0.69
C ASP A 2 -17.78 -16.61 1.29
N VAL A 3 -18.80 -16.17 2.04
CA VAL A 3 -18.87 -14.80 2.59
C VAL A 3 -17.70 -14.49 3.54
N LEU A 4 -17.27 -15.47 4.33
CA LEU A 4 -16.14 -15.31 5.25
C LEU A 4 -14.85 -15.03 4.48
N THR A 5 -14.54 -15.81 3.44
CA THR A 5 -13.39 -15.55 2.57
C THR A 5 -13.44 -14.16 1.93
N MET A 6 -14.63 -13.68 1.56
CA MET A 6 -14.79 -12.34 0.97
C MET A 6 -14.45 -11.23 1.97
N ILE A 7 -14.92 -11.35 3.21
CA ILE A 7 -14.59 -10.41 4.28
C ILE A 7 -13.08 -10.43 4.58
N LEU A 8 -12.47 -11.62 4.66
CA LEU A 8 -11.04 -11.75 4.93
C LEU A 8 -10.18 -11.13 3.81
N VAL A 9 -10.54 -11.33 2.55
CA VAL A 9 -9.85 -10.72 1.40
C VAL A 9 -9.96 -9.20 1.43
N ALA A 10 -11.15 -8.66 1.75
CA ALA A 10 -11.34 -7.22 1.87
C ALA A 10 -10.52 -6.62 3.03
N LEU A 11 -10.51 -7.28 4.20
CA LEU A 11 -9.71 -6.87 5.35
C LEU A 11 -8.21 -6.95 5.06
N ALA A 12 -7.75 -8.02 4.40
CA ALA A 12 -6.36 -8.18 3.98
C ALA A 12 -5.96 -7.07 2.98
N GLY A 13 -6.84 -6.72 2.05
CA GLY A 13 -6.66 -5.57 1.16
C GLY A 13 -6.44 -4.29 1.97
N ALA A 14 -7.35 -3.94 2.86
CA ALA A 14 -7.22 -2.75 3.71
C ALA A 14 -5.95 -2.76 4.58
N ALA A 15 -5.60 -3.91 5.15
CA ALA A 15 -4.38 -4.08 5.95
C ALA A 15 -3.11 -3.90 5.10
N SER A 16 -3.11 -4.32 3.84
CA SER A 16 -1.96 -4.17 2.95
C SER A 16 -1.61 -2.69 2.69
N VAL A 17 -2.60 -1.79 2.64
CA VAL A 17 -2.37 -0.35 2.54
C VAL A 17 -1.65 0.16 3.79
N LEU A 18 -2.15 -0.17 4.98
CA LEU A 18 -1.54 0.27 6.24
C LEU A 18 -0.12 -0.30 6.42
N LEU A 19 0.08 -1.57 6.11
CA LEU A 19 1.38 -2.23 6.29
C LEU A 19 2.41 -1.76 5.27
N ALA A 20 2.05 -1.72 3.99
CA ALA A 20 3.00 -1.44 2.93
C ALA A 20 3.21 0.07 2.71
N LEU A 21 2.15 0.90 2.72
CA LEU A 21 2.26 2.32 2.39
C LEU A 21 2.53 3.21 3.60
N VAL A 22 2.26 2.74 4.83
CA VAL A 22 2.52 3.50 6.07
C VAL A 22 3.55 2.82 6.97
N GLY A 23 3.37 1.52 7.22
CA GLY A 23 4.24 0.75 8.12
C GLY A 23 5.66 0.61 7.59
N LEU A 24 5.81 0.19 6.33
CA LEU A 24 7.10 -0.11 5.73
C LEU A 24 7.99 1.14 5.58
N PRO A 25 7.52 2.28 5.03
CA PRO A 25 8.29 3.52 5.04
C PRO A 25 8.73 3.96 6.43
N LYS A 26 7.87 3.77 7.45
CA LYS A 26 8.21 4.12 8.85
C LYS A 26 9.29 3.21 9.40
N LEU A 27 9.23 1.92 9.10
CA LEU A 27 10.26 0.96 9.50
C LEU A 27 11.59 1.30 8.83
N LEU A 28 11.60 1.61 7.53
CA LEU A 28 12.82 2.00 6.81
C LEU A 28 13.45 3.27 7.39
N GLU A 29 12.63 4.26 7.78
CA GLU A 29 13.12 5.46 8.44
C GLU A 29 13.69 5.18 9.84
N MET A 30 13.03 4.31 10.62
CA MET A 30 13.50 3.92 11.96
C MET A 30 14.83 3.16 11.93
N HIS A 31 15.07 2.36 10.89
CA HIS A 31 16.35 1.66 10.69
C HIS A 31 17.43 2.54 10.07
N GLY A 32 17.06 3.71 9.53
CA GLY A 32 17.99 4.63 8.88
C GLY A 32 18.36 4.23 7.45
N ASP A 33 17.65 3.27 6.84
CA ASP A 33 17.92 2.79 5.49
C ASP A 33 17.47 3.81 4.44
N LEU A 34 16.24 4.30 4.55
CA LEU A 34 15.63 5.24 3.62
C LEU A 34 14.75 6.25 4.37
N PRO A 35 14.80 7.55 4.01
CA PRO A 35 13.85 8.52 4.53
C PRO A 35 12.42 8.16 4.12
N TYR A 36 11.45 8.34 5.03
CA TYR A 36 10.03 8.05 4.80
C TYR A 36 9.48 8.70 3.52
N ASP A 37 9.91 9.94 3.25
CA ASP A 37 9.47 10.76 2.12
C ASP A 37 10.30 10.58 0.84
N SER A 38 11.35 9.75 0.89
CA SER A 38 12.19 9.52 -0.28
C SER A 38 11.45 8.75 -1.37
N VAL A 39 11.79 9.03 -2.63
CA VAL A 39 11.26 8.27 -3.78
C VAL A 39 11.60 6.78 -3.63
N GLY A 40 12.79 6.46 -3.11
CA GLY A 40 13.21 5.08 -2.84
C GLY A 40 12.29 4.35 -1.87
N SER A 41 11.93 4.99 -0.74
CA SER A 41 11.00 4.43 0.24
C SER A 41 9.62 4.17 -0.37
N ARG A 42 9.13 5.08 -1.22
CA ARG A 42 7.84 4.91 -1.91
C ARG A 42 7.86 3.79 -2.94
N LEU A 43 8.94 3.65 -3.71
CA LEU A 43 9.08 2.52 -4.65
C LEU A 43 9.07 1.17 -3.91
N VAL A 44 9.74 1.08 -2.75
CA VAL A 44 9.74 -0.12 -1.91
C VAL A 44 8.34 -0.38 -1.33
N ALA A 45 7.65 0.65 -0.84
CA ALA A 45 6.29 0.57 -0.33
C ALA A 45 5.30 0.07 -1.39
N TRP A 46 5.30 0.67 -2.57
CA TRP A 46 4.40 0.32 -3.67
C TRP A 46 4.68 -1.06 -4.25
N SER A 47 5.96 -1.47 -4.32
CA SER A 47 6.31 -2.83 -4.76
C SER A 47 5.88 -3.89 -3.74
N ALA A 48 6.07 -3.64 -2.44
CA ALA A 48 5.56 -4.52 -1.38
C ALA A 48 4.02 -4.60 -1.39
N PHE A 49 3.34 -3.46 -1.58
CA PHE A 49 1.89 -3.41 -1.72
C PHE A 49 1.40 -4.22 -2.93
N ALA A 50 2.02 -4.06 -4.10
CA ALA A 50 1.70 -4.83 -5.28
C ALA A 50 1.89 -6.34 -5.06
N ALA A 51 2.99 -6.75 -4.43
CA ALA A 51 3.24 -8.14 -4.08
C ALA A 51 2.16 -8.72 -3.15
N LEU A 52 1.76 -7.96 -2.12
CA LEU A 52 0.66 -8.35 -1.23
C LEU A 52 -0.67 -8.48 -1.97
N MET A 53 -1.01 -7.52 -2.85
CA MET A 53 -2.24 -7.57 -3.64
C MET A 53 -2.28 -8.80 -4.55
N VAL A 54 -1.15 -9.15 -5.18
CA VAL A 54 -1.03 -10.37 -6.00
C VAL A 54 -1.20 -11.63 -5.14
N ALA A 55 -0.57 -11.69 -3.96
CA ALA A 55 -0.71 -12.82 -3.05
C ALA A 55 -2.16 -12.99 -2.56
N ILE A 56 -2.81 -11.88 -2.17
CA ILE A 56 -4.22 -11.86 -1.77
C ILE A 56 -5.11 -12.33 -2.93
N ALA A 57 -4.87 -11.83 -4.14
CA ALA A 57 -5.63 -12.23 -5.33
C ALA A 57 -5.45 -13.72 -5.66
N SER A 58 -4.23 -14.25 -5.54
CA SER A 58 -3.95 -15.68 -5.75
C SER A 58 -4.70 -16.55 -4.75
N LEU A 59 -4.78 -16.15 -3.49
CA LEU A 59 -5.53 -16.86 -2.45
C LEU A 59 -7.05 -16.77 -2.67
N ALA A 60 -7.53 -15.70 -3.30
CA ALA A 60 -8.94 -15.48 -3.64
C ALA A 60 -9.39 -16.20 -4.93
N GLY A 61 -8.54 -17.05 -5.53
CA GLY A 61 -8.86 -17.79 -6.76
C GLY A 61 -8.24 -17.22 -8.04
N GLY A 62 -7.25 -16.32 -7.92
CA GLY A 62 -6.48 -15.78 -9.03
C GLY A 62 -7.01 -14.47 -9.61
N LEU A 63 -6.48 -14.08 -10.78
CA LEU A 63 -6.78 -12.80 -11.46
C LEU A 63 -7.95 -12.88 -12.47
N GLY A 64 -8.69 -13.98 -12.49
CA GLY A 64 -9.87 -14.19 -13.34
C GLY A 64 -11.10 -13.41 -12.89
N TRP A 65 -10.92 -12.15 -12.50
CA TRP A 65 -11.96 -11.29 -11.93
C TRP A 65 -12.90 -10.77 -13.01
N ASN A 66 -14.19 -10.66 -12.66
CA ASN A 66 -15.18 -10.04 -13.54
C ASN A 66 -15.03 -8.51 -13.55
N ALA A 67 -15.74 -7.82 -14.45
CA ALA A 67 -15.65 -6.37 -14.60
C ALA A 67 -15.93 -5.60 -13.29
N THR A 68 -16.89 -6.07 -12.48
CA THR A 68 -17.23 -5.46 -11.19
C THR A 68 -16.10 -5.59 -10.18
N MET A 69 -15.45 -6.74 -10.09
CA MET A 69 -14.29 -6.98 -9.23
C MET A 69 -13.10 -6.13 -9.65
N TRP A 70 -12.85 -6.01 -10.96
CA TRP A 70 -11.84 -5.08 -11.49
C TRP A 70 -12.15 -3.64 -11.15
N ALA A 71 -13.41 -3.20 -11.29
CA ALA A 71 -13.81 -1.85 -10.91
C ALA A 71 -13.58 -1.58 -9.41
N ALA A 72 -13.91 -2.54 -8.55
CA ALA A 72 -13.64 -2.44 -7.11
C ALA A 72 -12.13 -2.39 -6.80
N ALA A 73 -11.33 -3.22 -7.47
CA ALA A 73 -9.87 -3.21 -7.32
C ALA A 73 -9.25 -1.89 -7.79
N LEU A 74 -9.71 -1.33 -8.92
CA LEU A 74 -9.24 -0.04 -9.43
C LEU A 74 -9.64 1.11 -8.50
N LEU A 75 -10.86 1.10 -7.96
CA LEU A 75 -11.27 2.07 -6.93
C LEU A 75 -10.39 1.97 -5.69
N PHE A 76 -10.07 0.76 -5.27
CA PHE A 76 -9.18 0.53 -4.13
C PHE A 76 -7.76 1.02 -4.39
N LEU A 77 -7.21 0.78 -5.59
CA LEU A 77 -5.91 1.31 -6.01
C LEU A 77 -5.91 2.84 -6.06
N GLY A 78 -6.98 3.44 -6.60
CA GLY A 78 -7.16 4.89 -6.60
C GLY A 78 -7.21 5.48 -5.20
N PHE A 79 -7.90 4.82 -4.26
CA PHE A 79 -7.91 5.20 -2.85
C PHE A 79 -6.53 5.09 -2.21
N ALA A 80 -5.80 4.00 -2.44
CA ALA A 80 -4.45 3.81 -1.93
C ALA A 80 -3.49 4.90 -2.43
N ALA A 81 -3.57 5.27 -3.72
CA ALA A 81 -2.78 6.34 -4.31
C ALA A 81 -3.13 7.72 -3.71
N LEU A 82 -4.43 8.01 -3.56
CA LEU A 82 -4.88 9.25 -2.93
C LEU A 82 -4.41 9.33 -1.47
N TRP A 83 -4.48 8.22 -0.73
CA TRP A 83 -4.02 8.14 0.65
C TRP A 83 -2.51 8.38 0.75
N ASP A 84 -1.71 7.75 -0.11
CA ASP A 84 -0.25 7.92 -0.15
C ASP A 84 0.14 9.39 -0.39
N VAL A 85 -0.53 10.04 -1.36
CA VAL A 85 -0.33 11.47 -1.63
C VAL A 85 -0.76 12.34 -0.44
N TYR A 86 -1.91 12.05 0.18
CA TYR A 86 -2.37 12.78 1.35
C TYR A 86 -1.41 12.63 2.54
N ASP A 87 -0.88 11.42 2.77
CA ASP A 87 0.09 11.12 3.82
C ASP A 87 1.40 11.91 3.61
N LEU A 88 1.87 12.01 2.36
CA LEU A 88 3.02 12.83 1.99
C LEU A 88 2.77 14.34 2.21
N ILE A 89 1.59 14.85 1.86
CA ILE A 89 1.27 16.29 2.00
C ILE A 89 1.13 16.67 3.48
N THR A 90 0.52 15.81 4.28
CA THR A 90 0.14 16.15 5.66
C THR A 90 1.25 15.96 6.68
N ARG A 91 2.23 15.11 6.39
CA ARG A 91 3.38 14.91 7.29
C ARG A 91 4.39 16.03 7.12
N ARG A 92 4.57 16.82 8.19
CA ARG A 92 5.59 17.87 8.24
C ARG A 92 6.97 17.24 8.42
N ILE A 93 7.83 17.41 7.42
CA ILE A 93 9.26 17.11 7.48
C ILE A 93 9.88 17.86 8.68
N PRO A 94 10.55 17.18 9.62
CA PRO A 94 11.35 17.85 10.63
C PRO A 94 12.43 18.70 9.93
N ARG A 95 12.42 20.02 10.17
CA ARG A 95 13.39 20.97 9.59
C ARG A 95 14.81 20.44 9.80
N GLY A 96 15.50 20.06 8.71
CA GLY A 96 16.90 19.61 8.73
C GLY A 96 17.18 18.26 8.07
N ARG A 97 16.18 17.39 7.87
CA ARG A 97 16.31 16.22 6.99
C ARG A 97 15.91 16.64 5.58
N ARG A 98 16.85 16.68 4.65
CA ARG A 98 16.53 16.81 3.22
C ARG A 98 16.02 15.44 2.74
N PRO A 99 14.90 15.40 1.99
CA PRO A 99 14.35 14.16 1.48
C PRO A 99 15.35 13.36 0.66
N ASP A 100 16.27 14.04 -0.04
CA ASP A 100 17.26 13.42 -0.92
C ASP A 100 18.54 14.29 -1.03
N SER A 101 19.36 14.38 0.03
CA SER A 101 20.70 15.00 -0.08
C SER A 101 21.80 14.18 0.54
#